data_AF-A0A923JE35-F1
#
_entry.id   AF-A0A923JE35-F1
#
_cell.length_a   1.000
_cell.length_b   1.000
_cell.length_c   1.000
_cell.angle_alpha   90.00
_cell.angle_beta   90.00
_cell.angle_gamma   90.00
#
_symmetry.space_group_name_H-M   'P 1'
#
loop_
_entity.id
_entity.type
_entity.pdbx_description
1 polymer ?
#
loop_
_entity_poly.entity_id
_entity_poly.type
_entity_poly.pdbx_seq_one_letter_code
_entity_poly.pdbx_strand_id
1 'polypeptide(L)'
;MTGAAARLAVQVAGRGRMEDHPPGQPDGARYEGRFVIYAMADDKGPLFGEDVSLFDSDVVARLGRGPQSAHFVAVRSGYTVEGFDTSSPELVGQTVGRGSINSRWRVYFDPHPDGSRSFDDRASFMRGTLVATYSAEEFFQVNTRAEVFDTRVDYVILESEPFEFMGRRIDLAEIAPRMTELSHAHLPEPDPDPEPVPDEEPFSRGGPGVFANHFPVGGTVIAVA
;
A
#
# COMPACT_ATOMS: atom_id res chain seq x y z
N MET A 1 16.72 -22.73 -18.32
CA MET A 1 15.77 -22.13 -17.36
C MET A 1 15.45 -20.73 -17.87
N THR A 2 14.34 -20.58 -18.57
CA THR A 2 13.81 -19.26 -18.94
C THR A 2 13.31 -18.61 -17.66
N GLY A 3 14.01 -17.59 -17.17
CA GLY A 3 13.55 -16.81 -16.03
C GLY A 3 12.14 -16.31 -16.34
N ALA A 4 11.19 -16.58 -15.45
CA ALA A 4 9.87 -16.04 -15.61
C ALA A 4 9.96 -14.53 -15.51
N ALA A 5 9.63 -13.83 -16.60
CA ALA A 5 9.61 -12.38 -16.62
C ALA A 5 8.62 -11.87 -15.58
N ALA A 6 8.98 -10.80 -14.87
CA ALA A 6 8.02 -10.06 -14.06
C ALA A 6 6.89 -9.61 -15.00
N ARG A 7 5.65 -10.02 -14.70
CA ARG A 7 4.50 -9.77 -15.56
C ARG A 7 3.92 -8.36 -15.40
N LEU A 8 4.29 -7.66 -14.32
CA LEU A 8 3.82 -6.32 -13.99
C LEU A 8 4.80 -5.66 -13.02
N ALA A 9 5.13 -4.39 -13.24
CA ALA A 9 5.78 -3.50 -12.30
C ALA A 9 4.85 -2.32 -12.02
N VAL A 10 4.69 -1.98 -10.75
CA VAL A 10 3.77 -0.97 -10.26
C VAL A 10 4.53 0.02 -9.40
N GLN A 11 4.40 1.31 -9.69
CA GLN A 11 4.95 2.35 -8.82
C GLN A 11 3.86 2.86 -7.89
N VAL A 12 4.15 2.88 -6.59
CA VAL A 12 3.23 3.34 -5.55
C VAL A 12 3.85 4.42 -4.69
N ALA A 13 3.03 5.38 -4.25
CA ALA A 13 3.38 6.28 -3.17
C ALA A 13 2.14 6.73 -2.42
N GLY A 14 2.30 7.08 -1.15
CA GLY A 14 1.18 7.54 -0.35
C GLY A 14 1.53 7.81 1.10
N ARG A 15 0.57 7.54 1.97
CA ARG A 15 0.68 7.77 3.41
C ARG A 15 0.31 6.52 4.18
N GLY A 16 1.16 6.14 5.12
CA GLY A 16 0.80 5.19 6.15
C GLY A 16 0.29 5.87 7.39
N ARG A 17 -0.51 5.11 8.12
CA ARG A 17 -1.13 5.44 9.38
C ARG A 17 -0.86 4.29 10.34
N MET A 18 -0.55 4.61 11.59
CA MET A 18 -0.24 3.62 12.61
C MET A 18 -0.84 4.03 13.94
N GLU A 19 -1.29 3.03 14.70
CA GLU A 19 -1.66 3.21 16.10
C GLU A 19 -0.49 3.75 16.94
N ASP A 20 -0.78 4.32 18.10
CA ASP A 20 0.25 4.87 18.98
C ASP A 20 1.11 3.77 19.62
N HIS A 21 2.43 3.86 19.45
CA HIS A 21 3.39 2.92 20.00
C HIS A 21 4.70 3.64 20.35
N PRO A 22 5.41 3.24 21.43
CA PRO A 22 6.74 3.76 21.69
C PRO A 22 7.68 3.49 20.50
N PRO A 23 8.61 4.42 20.16
CA PRO A 23 9.61 4.19 19.13
C PRO A 23 10.36 2.88 19.33
N GLY A 24 10.46 2.07 18.27
CA GLY A 24 11.13 0.77 18.30
C GLY A 24 10.33 -0.37 18.97
N GLN A 25 9.07 -0.15 19.35
CA GLN A 25 8.17 -1.18 19.91
C GLN A 25 6.89 -1.31 19.08
N PRO A 26 6.99 -1.77 17.81
CA PRO A 26 5.85 -1.81 16.90
C PRO A 26 4.87 -2.95 17.19
N ASP A 27 5.15 -3.83 18.15
CA ASP A 27 4.36 -5.03 18.42
C ASP A 27 2.90 -4.72 18.75
N GLY A 28 1.98 -5.41 18.08
CA GLY A 28 0.55 -5.18 18.21
C GLY A 28 0.04 -3.95 17.46
N ALA A 29 0.92 -3.11 16.90
CA ALA A 29 0.51 -1.90 16.20
C ALA A 29 -0.34 -2.21 14.98
N ARG A 30 -1.57 -1.68 14.97
CA ARG A 30 -2.42 -1.67 13.79
C ARG A 30 -1.94 -0.56 12.85
N TYR A 31 -1.91 -0.88 11.56
CA TYR A 31 -1.48 0.06 10.53
C TYR A 31 -2.36 0.00 9.29
N GLU A 32 -2.43 1.13 8.59
CA GLU A 32 -3.05 1.25 7.28
C GLU A 32 -2.20 2.13 6.37
N GLY A 33 -1.72 1.59 5.26
CA GLY A 33 -1.13 2.33 4.16
C GLY A 33 -2.16 2.65 3.09
N ARG A 34 -2.19 3.90 2.62
CA ARG A 34 -3.04 4.39 1.54
C ARG A 34 -2.15 4.86 0.40
N PHE A 35 -2.25 4.21 -0.75
CA PHE A 35 -1.32 4.35 -1.86
C PHE A 35 -2.03 4.75 -3.15
N VAL A 36 -1.45 5.70 -3.86
CA VAL A 36 -1.78 5.96 -5.27
C VAL A 36 -0.89 5.08 -6.14
N ILE A 37 -1.48 4.47 -7.17
CA ILE A 37 -0.73 3.73 -8.19
C ILE A 37 -0.40 4.70 -9.33
N TYR A 38 0.88 5.06 -9.44
CA TYR A 38 1.35 6.06 -10.40
C TYR A 38 1.68 5.47 -11.78
N ALA A 39 2.06 4.19 -11.82
CA ALA A 39 2.40 3.50 -13.04
C ALA A 39 2.10 2.01 -12.91
N MET A 40 1.75 1.38 -14.04
CA MET A 40 1.59 -0.05 -14.22
C MET A 40 2.17 -0.42 -15.58
N ALA A 41 3.22 -1.23 -15.61
CA ALA A 41 3.92 -1.61 -16.83
C ALA A 41 4.25 -3.11 -16.84
N ASP A 42 4.08 -3.77 -17.97
CA ASP A 42 4.50 -5.15 -18.20
C ASP A 42 5.82 -5.21 -19.01
N ASP A 43 6.20 -6.38 -19.50
CA ASP A 43 7.39 -6.59 -20.33
C ASP A 43 7.30 -5.90 -21.70
N LYS A 44 6.12 -5.42 -22.11
CA LYS A 44 5.84 -4.75 -23.38
C LYS A 44 5.65 -3.24 -23.24
N GLY A 45 5.61 -2.71 -22.01
CA GLY A 45 5.46 -1.27 -21.74
C GLY A 45 4.27 -0.97 -20.83
N PRO A 46 3.69 0.24 -20.88
CA PRO A 46 2.55 0.60 -20.04
C PRO A 46 1.35 -0.34 -20.25
N LEU A 47 0.79 -0.86 -19.14
CA LEU A 47 -0.25 -1.90 -19.14
C LEU A 47 -1.50 -1.51 -19.95
N PHE A 48 -1.82 -0.22 -20.03
CA PHE A 48 -2.99 0.28 -20.75
C PHE A 48 -2.67 0.95 -22.09
N GLY A 49 -1.40 0.97 -22.49
CA GLY A 49 -0.92 1.69 -23.68
C GLY A 49 -0.22 3.01 -23.33
N GLU A 50 0.64 3.49 -24.23
CA GLU A 50 1.51 4.65 -24.00
C GLU A 50 0.75 5.96 -23.82
N ASP A 51 -0.42 6.08 -24.42
CA ASP A 51 -1.27 7.28 -24.36
C ASP A 51 -2.31 7.23 -23.23
N VAL A 52 -2.34 6.16 -22.43
CA VAL A 52 -3.32 6.02 -21.34
C VAL A 52 -2.72 6.49 -20.01
N SER A 53 -3.30 7.55 -19.47
CA SER A 53 -3.00 8.05 -18.13
C SER A 53 -3.72 7.23 -17.06
N LEU A 54 -3.04 6.93 -15.96
CA LEU A 54 -3.67 6.40 -14.74
C LEU A 54 -4.35 7.49 -13.90
N PHE A 55 -4.44 8.70 -14.44
CA PHE A 55 -5.06 9.87 -13.81
C PHE A 55 -5.99 10.57 -14.80
N ASP A 56 -7.16 10.97 -14.30
CA ASP A 56 -8.14 11.72 -15.08
C ASP A 56 -7.61 13.11 -15.43
N SER A 57 -7.63 13.46 -16.72
CA SER A 57 -7.02 14.70 -17.23
C SER A 57 -7.72 15.96 -16.73
N ASP A 58 -9.04 15.94 -16.59
CA ASP A 58 -9.83 17.11 -16.23
C ASP A 58 -9.67 17.40 -14.74
N VAL A 59 -9.60 16.35 -13.92
CA VAL A 59 -9.29 16.48 -12.49
C VAL A 59 -7.83 16.89 -12.28
N VAL A 60 -6.88 16.30 -13.02
CA VAL A 60 -5.46 16.71 -12.96
C VAL A 60 -5.30 18.19 -13.29
N ALA A 61 -6.00 18.71 -14.30
CA ALA A 61 -5.94 20.12 -14.66
C ALA A 61 -6.39 21.07 -13.52
N ARG A 62 -7.28 20.59 -12.65
CA ARG A 62 -7.85 21.36 -11.53
C ARG A 62 -7.08 21.20 -10.23
N LEU A 63 -6.64 19.99 -9.92
CA LEU A 63 -6.15 19.60 -8.59
C LEU A 63 -4.72 19.01 -8.60
N GLY A 64 -4.16 18.76 -9.79
CA GLY A 64 -2.88 18.09 -9.95
C GLY A 64 -2.98 16.56 -9.86
N ARG A 65 -1.82 15.90 -10.01
CA ARG A 65 -1.72 14.44 -9.88
C ARG A 65 -1.68 14.06 -8.40
N GLY A 66 -2.53 13.13 -8.01
CA GLY A 66 -2.64 12.63 -6.64
C GLY A 66 -3.88 11.75 -6.49
N PRO A 67 -4.26 11.40 -5.24
CA PRO A 67 -5.38 10.49 -4.98
C PRO A 67 -6.70 10.99 -5.59
N GLN A 68 -6.89 12.31 -5.58
CA GLN A 68 -8.05 13.01 -6.11
C GLN A 68 -8.34 12.70 -7.58
N SER A 69 -7.28 12.49 -8.37
CA SER A 69 -7.34 12.28 -9.82
C SER A 69 -7.03 10.86 -10.25
N ALA A 70 -6.57 10.00 -9.35
CA ALA A 70 -6.10 8.66 -9.70
C ALA A 70 -7.28 7.77 -10.10
N HIS A 71 -7.11 6.93 -11.11
CA HIS A 71 -8.06 5.85 -11.38
C HIS A 71 -7.84 4.67 -10.42
N PHE A 72 -6.59 4.43 -10.01
CA PHE A 72 -6.20 3.31 -9.17
C PHE A 72 -5.58 3.77 -7.86
N VAL A 73 -6.11 3.25 -6.76
CA VAL A 73 -5.54 3.39 -5.42
C VAL A 73 -5.49 2.03 -4.74
N ALA A 74 -4.67 1.91 -3.70
CA ALA A 74 -4.60 0.70 -2.91
C ALA A 74 -4.52 0.99 -1.42
N VAL A 75 -5.06 0.07 -0.62
CA VAL A 75 -5.02 0.13 0.84
C VAL A 75 -4.34 -1.13 1.37
N ARG A 76 -3.26 -0.96 2.14
CA ARG A 76 -2.60 -2.02 2.91
C ARG A 76 -3.00 -1.92 4.36
N SER A 77 -3.81 -2.84 4.87
CA SER A 77 -4.21 -2.86 6.29
C SER A 77 -3.63 -4.09 6.99
N GLY A 78 -3.13 -3.95 8.21
CA GLY A 78 -2.55 -5.05 8.96
C GLY A 78 -2.25 -4.70 10.42
N TYR A 79 -1.62 -5.62 11.12
CA TYR A 79 -1.03 -5.34 12.42
C TYR A 79 0.32 -6.05 12.56
N THR A 80 1.23 -5.45 13.31
CA THR A 80 2.55 -6.00 13.59
C THR A 80 2.41 -7.14 14.59
N VAL A 81 3.03 -8.29 14.29
CA VAL A 81 2.98 -9.47 15.15
C VAL A 81 4.14 -9.52 16.13
N GLU A 82 5.34 -9.18 15.66
CA GLU A 82 6.56 -9.25 16.45
C GLU A 82 7.63 -8.29 15.90
N GLY A 83 8.44 -7.80 16.82
CA GLY A 83 9.55 -6.89 16.61
C GLY A 83 10.73 -7.36 17.45
N PHE A 84 11.90 -7.40 16.84
CA PHE A 84 13.14 -7.83 17.46
C PHE A 84 14.13 -6.67 17.38
N ASP A 85 14.70 -6.30 18.52
CA ASP A 85 15.94 -5.52 18.52
C ASP A 85 17.06 -6.43 18.02
N THR A 86 17.77 -5.97 16.99
CA THR A 86 18.84 -6.76 16.37
C THR A 86 20.02 -7.03 17.31
N SER A 87 20.14 -6.34 18.46
CA SER A 87 21.19 -6.47 19.49
C SER A 87 22.64 -6.39 18.97
N SER A 88 22.83 -6.15 17.68
CA SER A 88 24.13 -6.09 17.03
C SER A 88 24.79 -4.75 17.32
N PRO A 89 26.04 -4.73 17.80
CA PRO A 89 26.79 -3.49 18.01
C PRO A 89 27.03 -2.71 16.71
N GLU A 90 26.88 -3.33 15.53
CA GLU A 90 26.98 -2.68 14.23
C GLU A 90 25.64 -2.11 13.73
N LEU A 91 24.51 -2.58 14.29
CA LEU A 91 23.14 -2.22 13.90
C LEU A 91 22.35 -1.62 15.08
N VAL A 92 23.04 -1.00 16.04
CA VAL A 92 22.45 -0.44 17.27
C VAL A 92 21.28 0.48 16.93
N GLY A 93 20.10 0.15 17.48
CA GLY A 93 18.86 0.90 17.30
C GLY A 93 18.03 0.47 16.08
N GLN A 94 18.38 -0.62 15.41
CA GLN A 94 17.53 -1.23 14.39
C GLN A 94 16.56 -2.24 15.00
N THR A 95 15.28 -2.05 14.68
CA THR A 95 14.20 -3.01 14.97
C THR A 95 13.83 -3.69 13.67
N VAL A 96 13.82 -5.02 13.64
CA VAL A 96 13.22 -5.79 12.54
C VAL A 96 11.89 -6.34 13.01
N GLY A 97 10.89 -6.38 12.14
CA GLY A 97 9.59 -6.92 12.53
C GLY A 97 8.86 -7.57 11.37
N ARG A 98 7.77 -8.25 11.70
CA ARG A 98 6.85 -8.81 10.71
C ARG A 98 5.40 -8.46 10.98
N GLY A 99 4.66 -8.24 9.91
CA GLY A 99 3.22 -8.07 9.90
C GLY A 99 2.46 -9.39 10.03
N SER A 100 1.16 -9.29 10.29
CA SER A 100 0.26 -10.44 10.32
C SER A 100 0.03 -11.01 8.93
N ILE A 101 -0.12 -12.35 8.86
CA ILE A 101 -0.58 -13.03 7.64
C ILE A 101 -2.02 -12.64 7.23
N ASN A 102 -2.75 -12.01 8.16
CA ASN A 102 -4.08 -11.47 7.89
C ASN A 102 -4.04 -10.07 7.26
N SER A 103 -2.85 -9.50 7.05
CA SER A 103 -2.72 -8.22 6.36
C SER A 103 -3.25 -8.34 4.93
N ARG A 104 -3.85 -7.26 4.44
CA ARG A 104 -4.52 -7.22 3.13
C ARG A 104 -4.04 -6.04 2.33
N TRP A 105 -3.77 -6.27 1.06
CA TRP A 105 -3.60 -5.24 0.04
C TRP A 105 -4.83 -5.25 -0.87
N ARG A 106 -5.59 -4.17 -0.85
CA ARG A 106 -6.86 -4.02 -1.59
C ARG A 106 -6.71 -2.96 -2.65
N VAL A 107 -6.95 -3.30 -3.91
CA VAL A 107 -6.84 -2.37 -5.05
C VAL A 107 -8.23 -1.90 -5.45
N TYR A 108 -8.42 -0.60 -5.50
CA TYR A 108 -9.67 0.04 -5.90
C TYR A 108 -9.51 0.77 -7.23
N PHE A 109 -10.48 0.59 -8.11
CA PHE A 109 -10.56 1.21 -9.42
C PHE A 109 -11.77 2.15 -9.48
N ASP A 110 -11.55 3.38 -9.96
CA ASP A 110 -12.60 4.35 -10.26
C ASP A 110 -12.38 4.88 -11.69
N PRO A 111 -13.29 4.59 -12.64
CA PRO A 111 -13.17 5.09 -14.00
C PRO A 111 -13.37 6.61 -14.11
N HIS A 112 -13.99 7.24 -13.11
CA HIS A 112 -14.36 8.65 -13.13
C HIS A 112 -14.10 9.32 -11.77
N PRO A 113 -12.81 9.43 -11.34
CA PRO A 113 -12.48 10.10 -10.10
C PRO A 113 -13.02 11.54 -10.13
N ASP A 114 -13.63 11.97 -9.04
CA ASP A 114 -14.37 13.24 -8.96
C ASP A 114 -13.58 14.38 -8.26
N GLY A 115 -12.34 14.10 -7.85
CA GLY A 115 -11.49 15.03 -7.12
C GLY A 115 -11.62 14.97 -5.60
N SER A 116 -12.44 14.10 -5.03
CA SER A 116 -12.72 14.11 -3.59
C SER A 116 -12.03 13.02 -2.77
N ARG A 117 -11.23 12.12 -3.39
CA ARG A 117 -10.35 11.20 -2.64
C ARG A 117 -9.29 11.98 -1.86
N SER A 118 -9.09 11.63 -0.59
CA SER A 118 -8.04 12.20 0.28
C SER A 118 -7.28 11.09 1.00
N PHE A 119 -5.97 11.28 1.23
CA PHE A 119 -5.23 10.38 2.11
C PHE A 119 -5.76 10.41 3.55
N ASP A 120 -6.43 11.49 3.94
CA ASP A 120 -6.80 11.71 5.33
C ASP A 120 -8.21 11.18 5.67
N ASP A 121 -9.03 10.86 4.66
CA ASP A 121 -10.38 10.28 4.80
C ASP A 121 -10.44 8.92 4.12
N ARG A 122 -10.54 7.86 4.93
CA ARG A 122 -10.54 6.46 4.48
C ARG A 122 -11.65 6.15 3.49
N ALA A 123 -12.87 6.55 3.81
CA ALA A 123 -14.05 6.25 3.01
C ALA A 123 -13.96 6.95 1.66
N SER A 124 -13.53 8.21 1.66
CA SER A 124 -13.30 8.97 0.42
C SER A 124 -12.24 8.31 -0.45
N PHE A 125 -11.15 7.79 0.17
CA PHE A 125 -10.00 7.20 -0.52
C PHE A 125 -10.38 5.91 -1.24
N MET A 126 -11.12 5.04 -0.57
CA MET A 126 -11.53 3.71 -1.07
C MET A 126 -12.71 3.74 -2.06
N ARG A 127 -13.23 4.93 -2.42
CA ARG A 127 -14.29 5.07 -3.42
C ARG A 127 -13.92 4.33 -4.71
N GLY A 128 -14.89 3.69 -5.34
CA GLY A 128 -14.70 2.91 -6.57
C GLY A 128 -15.01 1.44 -6.34
N THR A 129 -14.67 0.60 -7.31
CA THR A 129 -14.84 -0.85 -7.25
C THR A 129 -13.58 -1.48 -6.70
N LEU A 130 -13.72 -2.36 -5.70
CA LEU A 130 -12.63 -3.23 -5.25
C LEU A 130 -12.36 -4.27 -6.34
N VAL A 131 -11.22 -4.17 -7.01
CA VAL A 131 -10.89 -5.03 -8.17
C VAL A 131 -9.91 -6.15 -7.84
N ALA A 132 -9.20 -6.06 -6.71
CA ALA A 132 -8.43 -7.18 -6.19
C ALA A 132 -8.18 -7.08 -4.69
N THR A 133 -8.11 -8.24 -4.04
CA THR A 133 -7.64 -8.39 -2.66
C THR A 133 -6.51 -9.41 -2.63
N TYR A 134 -5.40 -9.03 -2.01
CA TYR A 134 -4.23 -9.87 -1.78
C TYR A 134 -4.04 -10.10 -0.29
N SER A 135 -3.57 -11.28 0.10
CA SER A 135 -2.90 -11.46 1.39
C SER A 135 -1.53 -10.81 1.31
N ALA A 136 -1.09 -10.21 2.41
CA ALA A 136 0.18 -9.51 2.52
C ALA A 136 0.98 -10.08 3.68
N GLU A 137 2.21 -10.49 3.42
CA GLU A 137 3.19 -10.86 4.44
C GLU A 137 4.34 -9.85 4.43
N GLU A 138 4.38 -9.01 5.44
CA GLU A 138 5.29 -7.87 5.52
C GLU A 138 6.46 -8.16 6.46
N PHE A 139 7.66 -7.86 6.01
CA PHE A 139 8.87 -7.77 6.81
C PHE A 139 9.39 -6.35 6.72
N PHE A 140 9.74 -5.76 7.85
CA PHE A 140 10.24 -4.39 7.87
C PHE A 140 11.46 -4.26 8.77
N GLN A 141 12.27 -3.24 8.46
CA GLN A 141 13.42 -2.83 9.25
C GLN A 141 13.32 -1.34 9.52
N VAL A 142 13.32 -0.98 10.80
CA VAL A 142 13.29 0.39 11.28
C VAL A 142 14.72 0.84 11.56
N ASN A 143 15.14 1.94 10.95
CA ASN A 143 16.40 2.61 11.27
C ASN A 143 16.11 3.90 12.04
N THR A 144 16.09 3.80 13.38
CA THR A 144 15.78 4.94 14.26
C THR A 144 16.76 6.10 14.13
N ARG A 145 18.01 5.86 13.74
CA ARG A 145 19.03 6.92 13.57
C ARG A 145 18.83 7.73 12.30
N ALA A 146 18.38 7.07 11.23
CA ALA A 146 18.10 7.72 9.95
C ALA A 146 16.65 8.19 9.83
N GLU A 147 15.82 7.92 10.84
CA GLU A 147 14.40 8.28 10.87
C GLU A 147 13.62 7.74 9.66
N VAL A 148 13.94 6.50 9.28
CA VAL A 148 13.31 5.79 8.16
C VAL A 148 13.04 4.32 8.49
N PHE A 149 12.20 3.68 7.69
CA PHE A 149 12.07 2.24 7.66
C PHE A 149 11.94 1.72 6.23
N ASP A 150 12.40 0.49 6.04
CA ASP A 150 12.31 -0.25 4.78
C ASP A 150 11.37 -1.44 4.96
N THR A 151 10.56 -1.75 3.94
CA THR A 151 9.65 -2.89 3.97
C THR A 151 9.81 -3.76 2.73
N ARG A 152 9.79 -5.06 2.94
CA ARG A 152 9.51 -6.06 1.91
C ARG A 152 8.15 -6.68 2.20
N VAL A 153 7.28 -6.74 1.19
CA VAL A 153 5.98 -7.40 1.34
C VAL A 153 5.80 -8.44 0.25
N ASP A 154 5.45 -9.66 0.61
CA ASP A 154 5.06 -10.69 -0.33
C ASP A 154 3.53 -10.78 -0.39
N TYR A 155 2.99 -10.65 -1.59
CA TYR A 155 1.57 -10.64 -1.88
C TYR A 155 1.14 -11.90 -2.63
N VAL A 156 -0.01 -12.45 -2.23
CA VAL A 156 -0.68 -13.54 -2.96
C VAL A 156 -2.13 -13.15 -3.16
N ILE A 157 -2.62 -13.25 -4.39
CA ILE A 157 -4.00 -12.85 -4.69
C ILE A 157 -4.98 -13.81 -4.01
N LEU A 158 -6.01 -13.26 -3.39
CA LEU A 158 -7.13 -14.00 -2.80
C LEU A 158 -8.33 -13.95 -3.73
N GLU A 159 -8.65 -12.74 -4.19
CA GLU A 159 -9.83 -12.45 -5.01
C GLU A 159 -9.47 -11.39 -6.05
N SER A 160 -10.08 -11.50 -7.23
CA SER A 160 -9.94 -10.56 -8.34
C SER A 160 -11.26 -10.45 -9.06
N GLU A 161 -11.65 -9.23 -9.41
CA GLU A 161 -12.79 -8.96 -10.28
C GLU A 161 -12.28 -8.31 -11.57
N PRO A 162 -12.50 -8.92 -12.75
CA PRO A 162 -12.10 -8.30 -14.01
C PRO A 162 -12.80 -6.97 -14.23
N PHE A 163 -12.05 -5.97 -14.70
CA PHE A 163 -12.58 -4.65 -14.99
C PHE A 163 -12.12 -4.18 -16.37
N GLU A 164 -12.82 -3.17 -16.92
CA GLU A 164 -12.46 -2.55 -18.19
C GLU A 164 -11.97 -1.12 -17.94
N PHE A 165 -10.82 -0.79 -18.54
CA PHE A 165 -10.28 0.57 -18.54
C PHE A 165 -9.72 0.90 -19.91
N MET A 166 -10.19 2.00 -20.49
CA MET A 166 -9.78 2.49 -21.82
C MET A 166 -9.82 1.39 -22.92
N GLY A 167 -10.88 0.58 -22.92
CA GLY A 167 -11.08 -0.48 -23.92
C GLY A 167 -10.23 -1.74 -23.72
N ARG A 168 -9.47 -1.84 -22.62
CA ARG A 168 -8.77 -3.05 -22.20
C ARG A 168 -9.45 -3.68 -20.99
N ARG A 169 -9.79 -4.96 -21.11
CA ARG A 169 -10.22 -5.79 -19.98
C ARG A 169 -8.99 -6.34 -19.27
N ILE A 170 -8.90 -6.15 -17.97
CA ILE A 170 -7.82 -6.62 -17.11
C ILE A 170 -8.38 -7.51 -16.01
N ASP A 171 -7.65 -8.56 -15.68
CA ASP A 171 -7.82 -9.35 -14.47
C ASP A 171 -6.47 -9.43 -13.74
N LEU A 172 -6.42 -8.92 -12.51
CA LEU A 172 -5.20 -8.90 -11.72
C LEU A 172 -4.74 -10.31 -11.31
N ALA A 173 -5.65 -11.29 -11.25
CA ALA A 173 -5.29 -12.69 -11.02
C ALA A 173 -4.47 -13.29 -12.17
N GLU A 174 -4.69 -12.83 -13.40
CA GLU A 174 -3.99 -13.35 -14.58
C GLU A 174 -2.59 -12.75 -14.73
N ILE A 175 -2.46 -11.44 -14.45
CA ILE A 175 -1.22 -10.69 -14.68
C ILE A 175 -0.32 -10.60 -13.44
N ALA A 176 -0.90 -10.58 -12.24
CA ALA A 176 -0.16 -10.40 -11.00
C ALA A 176 -0.72 -11.30 -9.88
N PRO A 177 -0.74 -12.63 -10.05
CA PRO A 177 -1.23 -13.55 -9.02
C PRO A 177 -0.38 -13.55 -7.74
N ARG A 178 0.90 -13.19 -7.88
CA ARG A 178 1.86 -13.01 -6.79
C ARG A 178 2.69 -11.77 -7.08
N MET A 179 3.02 -11.02 -6.05
CA MET A 179 3.86 -9.84 -6.17
C MET A 179 4.81 -9.72 -4.97
N THR A 180 5.91 -9.03 -5.16
CA THR A 180 6.78 -8.55 -4.07
C THR A 180 6.85 -7.03 -4.13
N GLU A 181 6.62 -6.38 -3.01
CA GLU A 181 6.85 -4.94 -2.82
C GLU A 181 8.15 -4.69 -2.10
N LEU A 182 8.85 -3.64 -2.54
CA LEU A 182 9.93 -3.00 -1.82
C LEU A 182 9.54 -1.53 -1.62
N SER A 183 9.48 -1.09 -0.38
CA SER A 183 9.11 0.28 -0.02
C SER A 183 10.05 0.87 1.01
N HIS A 184 10.14 2.19 0.97
CA HIS A 184 10.90 3.03 1.88
C HIS A 184 9.98 4.13 2.41
N ALA A 185 10.11 4.45 3.69
CA ALA A 185 9.27 5.41 4.37
C ALA A 185 10.03 6.15 5.46
N HIS A 186 9.52 7.32 5.84
CA HIS A 186 9.93 7.99 7.06
C HIS A 186 9.29 7.35 8.28
N LEU A 187 9.88 7.52 9.47
CA LEU A 187 9.23 7.06 10.69
C LEU A 187 7.88 7.75 10.91
N PRO A 188 6.94 7.08 11.60
CA PRO A 188 5.68 7.67 12.00
C PRO A 188 5.88 8.92 12.86
N GLU A 189 5.19 9.99 12.50
CA GLU A 189 5.06 11.23 13.26
C GLU A 189 3.63 11.35 13.80
N PRO A 190 3.38 12.08 14.91
CA PRO A 190 2.04 12.28 15.43
C PRO A 190 1.10 12.87 14.39
N ASP A 191 -0.05 12.22 14.17
CA ASP A 191 -1.11 12.72 13.30
C ASP A 191 -1.90 13.80 14.06
N PRO A 192 -1.97 15.05 13.57
CA PRO A 192 -2.77 16.10 14.20
C PRO A 192 -4.28 15.82 14.16
N ASP A 193 -4.74 14.90 13.31
CA ASP A 193 -6.14 14.50 13.19
C ASP A 193 -6.30 12.97 13.18
N PRO A 194 -6.12 12.29 14.33
CA PRO A 194 -6.19 10.84 14.42
C PRO A 194 -7.55 10.29 14.02
N GLU A 195 -7.55 9.30 13.13
CA GLU A 195 -8.76 8.62 12.68
C GLU A 195 -9.00 7.34 13.51
N PRO A 196 -10.26 7.00 13.87
CA PRO A 196 -10.57 5.72 14.48
C PRO A 196 -10.13 4.54 13.62
N VAL A 197 -9.56 3.51 14.25
CA VAL A 197 -9.32 2.23 13.58
C VAL A 197 -10.67 1.59 13.25
N PRO A 198 -10.94 1.20 11.99
CA PRO A 198 -12.24 0.68 11.61
C PRO A 198 -12.50 -0.71 12.20
N ASP A 199 -13.75 -0.99 12.56
CA ASP A 199 -14.19 -2.28 13.10
C ASP A 199 -14.47 -3.30 11.97
N GLU A 200 -13.42 -3.66 11.24
CA GLU A 200 -13.45 -4.64 10.15
C GLU A 200 -12.15 -5.44 10.10
N GLU A 201 -12.12 -6.58 9.41
CA GLU A 201 -10.86 -7.34 9.22
C GLU A 201 -9.83 -6.51 8.43
N PRO A 202 -8.56 -6.45 8.88
CA PRO A 202 -7.93 -7.31 9.89
C PRO A 202 -7.94 -6.76 11.34
N PHE A 203 -8.66 -5.66 11.61
CA PHE A 203 -8.63 -4.94 12.89
C PHE A 203 -9.69 -5.36 13.90
N SER A 204 -10.71 -6.11 13.47
CA SER A 204 -11.89 -6.56 14.23
C SER A 204 -11.62 -7.14 15.63
N ARG A 205 -10.40 -7.62 15.91
CA ARG A 205 -10.02 -8.27 17.18
C ARG A 205 -9.38 -7.32 18.21
N GLY A 206 -8.99 -6.11 17.81
CA GLY A 206 -8.19 -5.20 18.64
C GLY A 206 -8.99 -4.30 19.59
N GLY A 207 -10.33 -4.30 19.51
CA GLY A 207 -11.15 -3.32 20.22
C GLY A 207 -10.99 -1.90 19.67
N PRO A 208 -11.55 -0.87 20.33
CA PRO A 208 -11.44 0.52 19.88
C PRO A 208 -9.98 1.01 19.91
N GLY A 209 -9.61 1.87 18.97
CA GLY A 209 -8.33 2.57 18.93
C GLY A 209 -8.30 3.61 17.83
N VAL A 210 -7.17 4.28 17.67
CA VAL A 210 -6.98 5.34 16.67
C VAL A 210 -5.64 5.17 15.96
N PHE A 211 -5.57 5.56 14.70
CA PHE A 211 -4.32 5.80 14.02
C PHE A 211 -3.76 7.15 14.49
N ALA A 212 -2.92 7.12 15.52
CA ALA A 212 -2.36 8.31 16.15
C ALA A 212 -1.15 8.88 15.42
N ASN A 213 -0.56 8.13 14.48
CA ASN A 213 0.63 8.53 13.75
C ASN A 213 0.44 8.40 12.23
N HIS A 214 1.17 9.21 11.47
CA HIS A 214 1.23 9.15 10.01
C HIS A 214 2.66 9.18 9.47
N PHE A 215 2.86 8.74 8.22
CA PHE A 215 4.17 8.82 7.57
C PHE A 215 4.04 8.74 6.04
N PRO A 216 4.89 9.45 5.28
CA PRO A 216 5.01 9.25 3.85
C PRO A 216 5.71 7.92 3.53
N VAL A 217 5.24 7.24 2.49
CA VAL A 217 5.79 5.97 2.01
C VAL A 217 5.79 5.94 0.48
N GLY A 218 6.86 5.38 -0.10
CA GLY A 218 6.98 5.16 -1.53
C GLY A 218 7.64 3.82 -1.83
N GLY A 219 7.26 3.20 -2.94
CA GLY A 219 7.79 1.90 -3.30
C GLY A 219 7.43 1.41 -4.68
N THR A 220 7.85 0.18 -4.93
CA THR A 220 7.60 -0.54 -6.18
C THR A 220 7.07 -1.92 -5.86
N VAL A 221 6.00 -2.32 -6.54
CA VAL A 221 5.42 -3.67 -6.46
C VAL A 221 5.70 -4.38 -7.78
N ILE A 222 6.23 -5.59 -7.73
CA ILE A 222 6.66 -6.34 -8.90
C ILE A 222 5.97 -7.70 -8.88
N ALA A 223 5.26 -8.06 -9.94
CA ALA A 223 4.71 -9.40 -10.09
C ALA A 223 5.83 -10.42 -10.25
N VAL A 224 5.75 -11.48 -9.46
CA VAL A 224 6.71 -12.59 -9.43
C VAL A 224 6.00 -13.88 -9.83
N ALA A 225 6.68 -14.75 -10.57
CA ALA A 225 6.09 -16.00 -11.05
C ALA A 225 6.27 -17.15 -10.05
#